data_AF-A0A183KBG7-F1
#
_entry.id   AF-A0A183KBG7-F1
#
_cell.length_a   1.000
_cell.length_b   1.000
_cell.length_c   1.000
_cell.angle_alpha   90.00
_cell.angle_beta   90.00
_cell.angle_gamma   90.00
#
_symmetry.space_group_name_H-M   'P 1'
#
loop_
_entity.id
_entity.type
_entity.pdbx_description
1 polymer ?
#
loop_
_entity_poly.entity_id
_entity_poly.type
_entity_poly.pdbx_seq_one_letter_code
_entity_poly.pdbx_strand_id
1 'polypeptide(L)'
;MFCIRVYFRKKTFSKTELCREGLVDNVSVTSEGVDWITDEISHPRLFDLSENVLIKEDQIKSRFYYLLFNNKRNKNNDSGFIQYWVQQNIGLSSFHIFKSSSYSSYNNPSDCKKAKYVTLDFTNLCGLGCRIHQLIYCLQLALENERVFVLKNHHSGDPFREWLHQNMLPLSDKCSYLDSDGRSDNIECPLVQKAFTDPKWLPHALPIDMNEELLRLHEAPFVWFAGQLAAYILRPKPQLAQLINVTLKSFETSGDPVVGVHIRRTDKVDVVRI
;
A
#
# COMPACT_ATOMS: atom_id res chain seq x y z
N MET A 1 0.30 -12.59 -4.86
CA MET A 1 0.99 -11.36 -4.37
C MET A 1 2.20 -10.98 -5.26
N PHE A 2 2.35 -11.59 -6.45
CA PHE A 2 3.54 -11.45 -7.29
C PHE A 2 3.59 -10.16 -8.16
N CYS A 3 2.46 -9.66 -8.68
CA CYS A 3 2.52 -8.52 -9.62
C CYS A 3 2.80 -7.14 -8.98
N ILE A 4 2.35 -6.92 -7.74
CA ILE A 4 2.62 -5.68 -6.99
C ILE A 4 4.12 -5.57 -6.67
N ARG A 5 4.74 -6.68 -6.30
CA ARG A 5 6.16 -6.69 -5.93
C ARG A 5 7.06 -6.28 -7.11
N VAL A 6 6.66 -6.50 -8.36
CA VAL A 6 7.42 -6.13 -9.57
C VAL A 6 7.21 -4.67 -9.95
N TYR A 7 5.98 -4.14 -9.86
CA TYR A 7 5.71 -2.71 -10.08
C TYR A 7 6.45 -1.81 -9.06
N PHE A 8 6.63 -2.28 -7.82
CA PHE A 8 7.12 -1.46 -6.71
C PHE A 8 8.61 -1.62 -6.37
N ARG A 9 9.39 -2.50 -7.04
CA ARG A 9 10.79 -2.78 -6.66
C ARG A 9 11.88 -2.07 -7.44
N LYS A 10 11.61 -1.42 -8.58
CA LYS A 10 12.69 -0.77 -9.34
C LYS A 10 12.72 0.72 -9.07
N LYS A 11 13.74 1.15 -8.30
CA LYS A 11 14.23 2.52 -8.26
C LYS A 11 14.48 2.95 -9.71
N THR A 12 13.89 4.09 -10.08
CA THR A 12 14.07 4.83 -11.33
C THR A 12 13.61 4.12 -12.62
N PHE A 13 12.99 4.94 -13.48
CA PHE A 13 12.76 4.80 -14.92
C PHE A 13 11.31 4.75 -15.42
N SER A 14 11.16 5.39 -16.59
CA SER A 14 9.93 5.83 -17.24
C SER A 14 8.95 4.69 -17.59
N LYS A 15 7.73 5.09 -17.99
CA LYS A 15 6.53 4.30 -18.34
C LYS A 15 6.74 2.97 -19.11
N THR A 16 7.89 2.72 -19.72
CA THR A 16 8.13 1.64 -20.68
C THR A 16 8.98 0.46 -20.17
N GLU A 17 9.74 0.57 -19.08
CA GLU A 17 10.68 -0.49 -18.67
C GLU A 17 10.13 -1.54 -17.68
N LEU A 18 8.92 -1.35 -17.14
CA LEU A 18 8.37 -2.22 -16.08
C LEU A 18 7.68 -3.51 -16.57
N CYS A 19 7.46 -3.68 -17.89
CA CYS A 19 6.54 -4.72 -18.39
C CYS A 19 7.18 -5.87 -19.19
N ARG A 20 8.50 -5.87 -19.45
CA ARG A 20 9.10 -6.86 -20.38
C ARG A 20 9.77 -8.07 -19.72
N GLU A 21 10.25 -7.96 -18.48
CA GLU A 21 11.08 -9.01 -17.87
C GLU A 21 10.28 -10.08 -17.10
N GLY A 22 8.99 -9.85 -16.80
CA GLY A 22 8.19 -10.79 -15.99
C GLY A 22 7.44 -11.87 -16.77
N LEU A 23 7.61 -11.96 -18.09
CA LEU A 23 6.82 -12.82 -18.98
C LEU A 23 7.62 -13.93 -19.69
N VAL A 24 8.94 -14.03 -19.50
CA VAL A 24 9.79 -14.99 -20.26
C VAL A 24 10.24 -16.22 -19.47
N ASP A 25 10.14 -16.26 -18.14
CA ASP A 25 10.58 -17.45 -17.39
C ASP A 25 9.45 -18.47 -17.21
N ASN A 26 9.09 -19.10 -18.32
CA ASN A 26 8.33 -20.35 -18.36
C ASN A 26 9.00 -21.31 -19.36
N VAL A 27 10.23 -21.73 -19.06
CA VAL A 27 10.84 -22.93 -19.64
C VAL A 27 11.53 -23.71 -18.53
N SER A 28 11.09 -24.96 -18.40
CA SER A 28 11.58 -26.06 -17.56
C SER A 28 13.10 -26.32 -17.60
N VAL A 29 13.54 -27.21 -16.69
CA VAL A 29 14.85 -27.95 -16.58
C VAL A 29 15.70 -27.38 -15.43
N THR A 30 16.13 -28.08 -14.38
CA THR A 30 16.15 -29.50 -13.97
C THR A 30 16.32 -29.60 -12.46
N SER A 31 15.87 -30.71 -11.90
CA SER A 31 16.15 -31.19 -10.54
C SER A 31 17.65 -31.35 -10.27
N GLU A 32 18.18 -30.61 -9.30
CA GLU A 32 19.32 -31.00 -8.47
C GLU A 32 18.76 -31.05 -7.04
N GLY A 33 18.46 -32.23 -6.48
CA GLY A 33 19.47 -33.16 -5.98
C GLY A 33 19.78 -32.81 -4.52
N VAL A 34 18.81 -32.94 -3.61
CA VAL A 34 19.04 -32.83 -2.16
C VAL A 34 19.11 -34.25 -1.62
N ASP A 35 20.34 -34.72 -1.39
CA ASP A 35 20.62 -36.01 -0.78
C ASP A 35 20.15 -36.03 0.68
N TRP A 36 19.42 -37.09 1.01
CA TRP A 36 19.00 -37.43 2.36
C TRP A 36 20.14 -38.21 3.01
N ILE A 37 20.92 -37.58 3.90
CA ILE A 37 21.78 -38.34 4.81
C ILE A 37 20.94 -38.75 6.02
N THR A 38 20.52 -40.01 5.99
CA THR A 38 20.28 -40.84 7.17
C THR A 38 21.58 -40.97 7.94
N ASP A 39 21.59 -40.71 9.25
CA ASP A 39 22.47 -41.47 10.15
C ASP A 39 21.93 -41.47 11.58
N GLU A 40 21.78 -42.70 12.08
CA GLU A 40 21.40 -43.04 13.43
C GLU A 40 22.49 -42.68 14.45
N ILE A 41 22.03 -42.57 15.69
CA ILE A 41 22.72 -42.11 16.88
C ILE A 41 23.82 -43.08 17.32
N SER A 42 25.03 -42.60 17.62
CA SER A 42 25.72 -42.89 18.90
C SER A 42 27.04 -42.14 19.04
N HIS A 43 27.26 -41.59 20.25
CA HIS A 43 28.49 -41.11 20.91
C HIS A 43 28.41 -39.65 21.41
N PRO A 44 28.92 -39.37 22.63
CA PRO A 44 28.57 -38.18 23.39
C PRO A 44 29.20 -36.93 22.78
N ARG A 45 28.36 -35.95 22.42
CA ARG A 45 28.78 -34.69 21.81
C ARG A 45 29.67 -33.88 22.76
N LEU A 46 30.90 -33.64 22.31
CA LEU A 46 31.68 -32.47 22.67
C LEU A 46 30.87 -31.22 22.26
N PHE A 47 30.06 -30.69 23.17
CA PHE A 47 29.73 -29.28 23.13
C PHE A 47 31.01 -28.53 23.47
N ASP A 48 31.64 -27.82 22.54
CA ASP A 48 32.14 -26.46 22.84
C ASP A 48 32.88 -25.79 21.66
N LEU A 49 32.85 -24.45 21.69
CA LEU A 49 33.62 -23.48 20.90
C LEU A 49 33.07 -23.01 19.54
N SER A 50 32.76 -23.86 18.56
CA SER A 50 32.44 -23.36 17.20
C SER A 50 31.10 -22.62 17.10
N GLU A 51 30.03 -23.14 17.70
CA GLU A 51 28.72 -22.47 17.78
C GLU A 51 28.78 -21.20 18.64
N ASN A 52 29.56 -21.23 19.73
CA ASN A 52 29.76 -20.07 20.60
C ASN A 52 30.50 -18.92 19.90
N VAL A 53 31.41 -19.22 18.97
CA VAL A 53 32.10 -18.22 18.13
C VAL A 53 31.15 -17.64 17.08
N LEU A 54 30.36 -18.46 16.40
CA LEU A 54 29.34 -18.01 15.43
C LEU A 54 28.29 -17.10 16.08
N ILE A 55 27.77 -17.47 17.26
CA ILE A 55 26.81 -16.66 18.01
C ILE A 55 27.43 -15.33 18.43
N LYS A 56 28.70 -15.31 18.87
CA LYS A 56 29.40 -14.08 19.22
C LYS A 56 29.65 -13.18 18.01
N GLU A 57 30.01 -13.74 16.86
CA GLU A 57 30.17 -12.97 15.63
C GLU A 57 28.85 -12.32 15.19
N ASP A 58 27.74 -13.04 15.24
CA ASP A 58 26.42 -12.50 14.88
C ASP A 58 25.96 -11.41 15.86
N GLN A 59 26.26 -11.57 17.15
CA GLN A 59 26.02 -10.52 18.16
C GLN A 59 26.87 -9.27 17.91
N ILE A 60 28.15 -9.43 17.56
CA ILE A 60 29.05 -8.31 17.25
C ILE A 60 28.60 -7.58 15.98
N LYS A 61 28.27 -8.33 14.92
CA LYS A 61 27.72 -7.77 13.66
C LYS A 61 26.42 -7.02 13.92
N SER A 62 25.48 -7.61 14.66
CA SER A 62 24.22 -6.95 15.05
C SER A 62 24.45 -5.64 15.81
N ARG A 63 25.37 -5.65 16.77
CA ARG A 63 25.73 -4.46 17.56
C ARG A 63 26.39 -3.38 16.71
N PHE A 64 27.24 -3.76 15.75
CA PHE A 64 27.85 -2.85 14.80
C PHE A 64 26.81 -2.20 13.87
N TYR A 65 25.88 -2.99 13.31
CA TYR A 65 24.78 -2.46 12.50
C TYR A 65 23.86 -1.54 13.30
N TYR A 66 23.57 -1.88 14.56
CA TYR A 66 22.78 -1.03 15.45
C TYR A 66 23.45 0.33 15.70
N LEU A 67 24.77 0.34 15.93
CA LEU A 67 25.54 1.57 16.10
C LEU A 67 25.56 2.43 14.83
N LEU A 68 25.76 1.81 13.65
CA LEU A 68 25.68 2.51 12.37
C LEU A 68 24.29 3.11 12.13
N PHE A 69 23.22 2.36 12.45
CA PHE A 69 21.86 2.84 12.34
C PHE A 69 21.58 4.03 13.26
N ASN A 70 22.00 3.94 14.53
CA ASN A 70 21.85 5.05 15.49
C ASN A 70 22.66 6.29 15.08
N ASN A 71 23.85 6.11 14.50
CA ASN A 71 24.65 7.22 14.01
C ASN A 71 23.98 7.90 12.80
N LYS A 72 23.42 7.12 11.86
CA LYS A 72 22.61 7.66 10.75
C LYS A 72 21.34 8.37 11.27
N ARG A 73 20.66 7.80 12.26
CA ARG A 73 19.49 8.42 12.90
C ARG A 73 19.87 9.76 13.56
N ASN A 74 20.97 9.81 14.28
CA ASN A 74 21.44 11.03 14.95
C ASN A 74 21.79 12.14 13.94
N LYS A 75 22.37 11.81 12.78
CA LYS A 75 22.60 12.78 11.69
C LYS A 75 21.29 13.31 11.08
N ASN A 76 20.24 12.49 11.05
CA ASN A 76 18.91 12.92 10.60
C ASN A 76 18.11 13.65 11.69
N ASN A 77 18.63 13.71 12.93
CA ASN A 77 17.98 14.31 14.09
C ASN A 77 18.37 15.77 14.33
N ASP A 78 19.00 16.43 13.35
CA ASP A 78 19.18 17.88 13.40
C ASP A 78 17.79 18.54 13.47
N SER A 79 17.53 19.25 14.58
CA SER A 79 16.20 19.78 14.92
C SER A 79 15.62 20.67 13.83
N GLY A 80 16.47 21.42 13.11
CA GLY A 80 16.08 22.22 11.95
C GLY A 80 15.62 21.39 10.75
N PHE A 81 16.27 20.26 10.48
CA PHE A 81 15.85 19.34 9.42
C PHE A 81 14.54 18.63 9.78
N ILE A 82 14.38 18.17 11.03
CA ILE A 82 13.14 17.52 11.49
C ILE A 82 11.95 18.50 11.36
N GLN A 83 12.09 19.72 11.86
CA GLN A 83 11.00 20.70 11.83
C GLN A 83 10.60 21.04 10.40
N TYR A 84 11.59 21.23 9.52
CA TYR A 84 11.37 21.41 8.09
C TYR A 84 10.65 20.22 7.45
N TRP A 85 11.14 19.00 7.70
CA TRP A 85 10.55 17.76 7.16
C TRP A 85 9.11 17.58 7.63
N VAL A 86 8.80 17.83 8.91
CA VAL A 86 7.43 17.78 9.45
C VAL A 86 6.54 18.80 8.77
N GLN A 87 7.01 20.04 8.59
CA GLN A 87 6.24 21.09 7.94
C GLN A 87 5.91 20.76 6.48
N GLN A 88 6.89 20.24 5.72
CA GLN A 88 6.65 19.79 4.34
C GLN A 88 5.72 18.58 4.29
N ASN A 89 5.87 17.61 5.20
CA ASN A 89 4.98 16.44 5.27
C ASN A 89 3.53 16.83 5.56
N ILE A 90 3.31 17.80 6.45
CA ILE A 90 1.97 18.35 6.69
C ILE A 90 1.47 19.00 5.40
N GLY A 91 2.26 19.86 4.76
CA GLY A 91 1.89 20.54 3.52
C GLY A 91 1.56 19.60 2.36
N LEU A 92 2.14 18.39 2.33
CA LEU A 92 1.87 17.38 1.31
C LEU A 92 0.81 16.34 1.75
N SER A 93 0.35 16.35 3.00
CA SER A 93 -0.60 15.34 3.52
C SER A 93 -1.89 15.20 2.71
N SER A 94 -2.60 14.09 2.88
CA SER A 94 -3.88 13.79 2.21
C SER A 94 -4.89 14.92 2.35
N PHE A 95 -4.97 15.55 3.53
CA PHE A 95 -5.80 16.72 3.72
C PHE A 95 -5.45 17.85 2.75
N HIS A 96 -4.16 18.15 2.58
CA HIS A 96 -3.71 19.17 1.65
C HIS A 96 -3.83 18.70 0.19
N ILE A 97 -3.36 17.50 -0.19
CA ILE A 97 -3.57 16.95 -1.53
C ILE A 97 -5.04 17.07 -1.93
N PHE A 98 -5.97 16.66 -1.09
CA PHE A 98 -7.38 16.63 -1.47
C PHE A 98 -8.15 17.95 -1.25
N LYS A 99 -7.58 18.92 -0.51
CA LYS A 99 -8.18 20.25 -0.27
C LYS A 99 -7.56 21.37 -1.12
N SER A 100 -6.25 21.31 -1.39
CA SER A 100 -5.51 22.30 -2.18
C SER A 100 -5.31 21.92 -3.63
N SER A 101 -5.47 20.64 -4.01
CA SER A 101 -5.41 20.26 -5.43
C SER A 101 -6.75 20.52 -6.14
N SER A 102 -6.67 20.51 -7.48
CA SER A 102 -7.82 20.44 -8.39
C SER A 102 -8.78 19.28 -8.08
N TYR A 103 -8.42 18.32 -7.23
CA TYR A 103 -9.31 17.24 -6.81
C TYR A 103 -10.52 17.72 -6.01
N SER A 104 -10.40 18.71 -5.10
CA SER A 104 -11.59 19.21 -4.40
C SER A 104 -12.61 19.79 -5.39
N SER A 105 -12.14 20.42 -6.46
CA SER A 105 -12.99 20.94 -7.54
C SER A 105 -13.53 19.84 -8.45
N TYR A 106 -12.74 18.80 -8.77
CA TYR A 106 -13.18 17.73 -9.66
C TYR A 106 -14.04 16.68 -8.99
N ASN A 107 -13.77 16.34 -7.74
CA ASN A 107 -14.40 15.24 -7.03
C ASN A 107 -15.64 15.68 -6.23
N ASN A 108 -15.80 16.99 -6.03
CA ASN A 108 -17.02 17.64 -5.54
C ASN A 108 -17.42 18.84 -6.45
N PRO A 109 -17.66 18.59 -7.75
CA PRO A 109 -18.00 19.63 -8.71
C PRO A 109 -19.30 20.32 -8.32
N SER A 110 -19.47 21.57 -8.73
CA SER A 110 -20.74 22.30 -8.49
C SER A 110 -21.91 21.72 -9.28
N ASP A 111 -21.62 21.00 -10.38
CA ASP A 111 -22.59 20.36 -11.25
C ASP A 111 -22.11 18.97 -11.68
N CYS A 112 -22.68 17.92 -11.06
CA CYS A 112 -22.37 16.52 -11.38
C CYS A 112 -22.70 16.16 -12.84
N LYS A 113 -23.62 16.87 -13.51
CA LYS A 113 -23.96 16.59 -14.92
C LYS A 113 -22.83 16.95 -15.87
N LYS A 114 -21.98 17.91 -15.52
CA LYS A 114 -20.82 18.31 -16.35
C LYS A 114 -19.54 17.57 -15.99
N ALA A 115 -19.54 16.88 -14.87
CA ALA A 115 -18.38 16.16 -14.39
C ALA A 115 -18.09 14.92 -15.25
N LYS A 116 -16.82 14.55 -15.30
CA LYS A 116 -16.36 13.31 -15.90
C LYS A 116 -16.07 12.30 -14.80
N TYR A 117 -16.27 11.02 -15.07
CA TYR A 117 -16.23 9.98 -14.06
C TYR A 117 -15.18 8.90 -14.34
N VAL A 118 -14.66 8.35 -13.25
CA VAL A 118 -14.10 7.00 -13.19
C VAL A 118 -15.02 6.19 -12.27
N THR A 119 -15.49 5.05 -12.75
CA THR A 119 -16.34 4.14 -11.97
C THR A 119 -15.61 2.84 -11.66
N LEU A 120 -15.79 2.30 -10.46
CA LEU A 120 -15.35 0.94 -10.12
C LEU A 120 -16.54 0.06 -9.75
N ASP A 121 -16.54 -1.16 -10.29
CA ASP A 121 -17.34 -2.27 -9.79
C ASP A 121 -16.44 -3.38 -9.23
N PHE A 122 -16.80 -3.89 -8.05
CA PHE A 122 -16.06 -4.96 -7.39
C PHE A 122 -16.45 -6.31 -7.96
N THR A 123 -15.88 -6.64 -9.11
CA THR A 123 -16.04 -7.97 -9.73
C THR A 123 -15.03 -8.99 -9.19
N ASN A 124 -14.03 -8.57 -8.39
CA ASN A 124 -13.00 -9.46 -7.86
C ASN A 124 -13.34 -10.03 -6.48
N LEU A 125 -13.24 -11.35 -6.34
CA LEU A 125 -13.35 -12.04 -5.06
C LEU A 125 -11.99 -12.04 -4.36
N CYS A 126 -11.72 -11.00 -3.56
CA CYS A 126 -10.56 -10.94 -2.68
C CYS A 126 -10.86 -10.24 -1.33
N GLY A 127 -9.96 -10.42 -0.36
CA GLY A 127 -10.09 -9.85 0.99
C GLY A 127 -9.89 -8.33 1.06
N LEU A 128 -10.12 -7.76 2.24
CA LEU A 128 -10.12 -6.31 2.53
C LEU A 128 -8.93 -5.56 1.90
N GLY A 129 -7.69 -5.98 2.20
CA GLY A 129 -6.50 -5.27 1.71
C GLY A 129 -6.39 -5.22 0.18
N CYS A 130 -6.83 -6.27 -0.52
CA CYS A 130 -6.84 -6.29 -1.98
C CYS A 130 -7.88 -5.32 -2.55
N ARG A 131 -9.07 -5.23 -1.92
CA ARG A 131 -10.11 -4.28 -2.33
C ARG A 131 -9.71 -2.83 -2.06
N ILE A 132 -9.06 -2.55 -0.93
CA ILE A 132 -8.50 -1.21 -0.65
C ILE A 132 -7.42 -0.84 -1.66
N HIS A 133 -6.52 -1.75 -2.03
CA HIS A 133 -5.54 -1.46 -3.10
C HIS A 133 -6.20 -1.18 -4.45
N GLN A 134 -7.29 -1.88 -4.80
CA GLN A 134 -8.06 -1.57 -6.01
C GLN A 134 -8.66 -0.16 -5.95
N LEU A 135 -9.17 0.27 -4.78
CA LEU A 135 -9.66 1.65 -4.58
C LEU A 135 -8.55 2.68 -4.75
N ILE A 136 -7.38 2.44 -4.17
CA ILE A 136 -6.21 3.33 -4.29
C ILE A 136 -5.84 3.49 -5.76
N TYR A 137 -5.73 2.38 -6.49
CA TYR A 137 -5.43 2.39 -7.92
C TYR A 137 -6.46 3.19 -8.72
N CYS A 138 -7.77 2.95 -8.52
CA CYS A 138 -8.81 3.67 -9.26
C CYS A 138 -8.89 5.15 -8.89
N LEU A 139 -8.66 5.49 -7.61
CA LEU A 139 -8.61 6.86 -7.15
C LEU A 139 -7.44 7.61 -7.80
N GLN A 140 -6.28 6.97 -7.90
CA GLN A 140 -5.14 7.53 -8.60
C GLN A 140 -5.40 7.72 -10.09
N LEU A 141 -6.01 6.73 -10.74
CA LEU A 141 -6.40 6.83 -12.15
C LEU A 141 -7.38 8.00 -12.37
N ALA A 142 -8.33 8.21 -11.45
CA ALA A 142 -9.26 9.32 -11.50
C ALA A 142 -8.59 10.67 -11.32
N LEU A 143 -7.63 10.78 -10.39
CA LEU A 143 -6.82 11.98 -10.18
C LEU A 143 -6.06 12.39 -11.45
N GLU A 144 -5.34 11.45 -12.08
CA GLU A 144 -4.55 11.74 -13.28
C GLU A 144 -5.38 12.05 -14.52
N ASN A 145 -6.64 11.61 -14.53
CA ASN A 145 -7.56 11.87 -15.63
C ASN A 145 -8.58 12.98 -15.29
N GLU A 146 -8.38 13.71 -14.19
CA GLU A 146 -9.24 14.83 -13.75
C GLU A 146 -10.73 14.47 -13.67
N ARG A 147 -11.01 13.34 -13.03
CA ARG A 147 -12.36 12.73 -12.96
C ARG A 147 -12.81 12.50 -11.52
N VAL A 148 -14.12 12.57 -11.30
CA VAL A 148 -14.74 12.14 -10.04
C VAL A 148 -14.60 10.62 -9.94
N PHE A 149 -14.15 10.13 -8.79
CA PHE A 149 -14.15 8.69 -8.52
C PHE A 149 -15.41 8.28 -7.74
N VAL A 150 -16.21 7.38 -8.33
CA VAL A 150 -17.43 6.83 -7.72
C VAL A 150 -17.48 5.31 -7.81
N LEU A 151 -18.13 4.66 -6.85
CA LEU A 151 -18.36 3.22 -6.86
C LEU A 151 -19.73 2.94 -7.48
N LYS A 152 -19.81 2.09 -8.52
CA LYS A 152 -21.10 1.67 -9.16
C LYS A 152 -22.08 1.12 -8.12
N ASN A 153 -23.38 0.97 -8.39
CA ASN A 153 -24.29 0.44 -7.36
C ASN A 153 -23.79 -0.88 -6.72
N HIS A 154 -24.04 -1.10 -5.43
CA HIS A 154 -23.78 -2.38 -4.77
C HIS A 154 -25.01 -3.27 -4.91
N HIS A 155 -24.80 -4.56 -5.19
CA HIS A 155 -25.87 -5.55 -5.01
C HIS A 155 -26.09 -5.78 -3.50
N SER A 156 -27.33 -6.02 -3.11
CA SER A 156 -27.66 -6.40 -1.74
C SER A 156 -26.86 -7.66 -1.34
N GLY A 157 -26.09 -7.55 -0.25
CA GLY A 157 -25.27 -8.65 0.26
C GLY A 157 -23.77 -8.58 -0.05
N ASP A 158 -23.22 -7.52 -0.67
CA ASP A 158 -21.75 -7.32 -0.73
C ASP A 158 -21.21 -6.85 0.64
N PRO A 159 -20.54 -7.70 1.43
CA PRO A 159 -20.18 -7.37 2.80
C PRO A 159 -19.09 -6.29 2.88
N PHE A 160 -18.21 -6.22 1.89
CA PHE A 160 -17.14 -5.23 1.88
C PHE A 160 -17.71 -3.84 1.60
N ARG A 161 -18.62 -3.74 0.64
CA ARG A 161 -19.21 -2.44 0.27
C ARG A 161 -20.13 -1.91 1.34
N GLU A 162 -20.89 -2.81 1.98
CA GLU A 162 -21.69 -2.47 3.15
C GLU A 162 -20.79 -1.97 4.29
N TRP A 163 -19.72 -2.72 4.61
CA TRP A 163 -18.74 -2.30 5.61
C TRP A 163 -18.12 -0.93 5.28
N LEU A 164 -17.69 -0.72 4.04
CA LEU A 164 -17.07 0.53 3.60
C LEU A 164 -18.05 1.70 3.74
N HIS A 165 -19.29 1.52 3.29
CA HIS A 165 -20.34 2.54 3.36
C HIS A 165 -20.74 2.84 4.82
N GLN A 166 -20.82 1.84 5.68
CA GLN A 166 -21.18 2.02 7.09
C GLN A 166 -20.09 2.72 7.91
N ASN A 167 -18.82 2.48 7.56
CA ASN A 167 -17.69 2.86 8.42
C ASN A 167 -16.89 4.06 7.92
N MET A 168 -16.84 4.30 6.61
CA MET A 168 -16.03 5.36 6.00
C MET A 168 -16.91 6.48 5.43
N LEU A 169 -16.35 7.69 5.38
CA LEU A 169 -16.94 8.80 4.64
C LEU A 169 -16.98 8.48 3.14
N PRO A 170 -17.97 9.01 2.40
CA PRO A 170 -18.08 8.72 0.98
C PRO A 170 -16.88 9.28 0.21
N LEU A 171 -16.55 8.64 -0.92
CA LEU A 171 -15.44 9.06 -1.77
C LEU A 171 -15.69 10.40 -2.47
N SER A 172 -16.97 10.75 -2.69
CA SER A 172 -17.46 12.05 -3.14
C SER A 172 -18.68 12.41 -2.30
N ASP A 173 -18.79 13.66 -1.85
CA ASP A 173 -19.89 14.12 -0.99
C ASP A 173 -21.10 14.58 -1.81
N LYS A 174 -20.88 14.95 -3.09
CA LYS A 174 -21.91 15.55 -3.94
C LYS A 174 -22.39 14.64 -5.07
N CYS A 175 -21.47 13.89 -5.68
CA CYS A 175 -21.79 13.09 -6.85
C CYS A 175 -21.81 11.60 -6.51
N SER A 176 -22.68 10.89 -7.20
CA SER A 176 -22.92 9.47 -7.02
C SER A 176 -22.68 8.72 -8.33
N TYR A 177 -22.76 7.39 -8.28
CA TYR A 177 -22.70 6.59 -9.50
C TYR A 177 -23.90 6.82 -10.43
N LEU A 178 -25.04 7.29 -9.92
CA LEU A 178 -26.21 7.59 -10.74
C LEU A 178 -25.90 8.71 -11.75
N ASP A 179 -25.01 9.63 -11.38
CA ASP A 179 -24.57 10.73 -12.25
C ASP A 179 -23.62 10.27 -13.37
N SER A 180 -23.12 9.03 -13.29
CA SER A 180 -22.22 8.42 -14.27
C SER A 180 -22.91 7.45 -15.24
N ASP A 181 -24.18 7.12 -14.99
CA ASP A 181 -24.91 6.10 -15.75
C ASP A 181 -25.19 6.53 -17.20
N GLY A 182 -25.03 5.62 -18.16
CA GLY A 182 -25.22 5.88 -19.59
C GLY A 182 -24.23 6.87 -20.22
N ARG A 183 -23.16 7.29 -19.52
CA ARG A 183 -22.18 8.25 -20.05
C ARG A 183 -21.10 7.56 -20.88
N SER A 184 -20.98 7.97 -22.14
CA SER A 184 -19.97 7.45 -23.08
C SER A 184 -18.54 7.87 -22.72
N ASP A 185 -18.39 8.98 -21.99
CA ASP A 185 -17.10 9.49 -21.56
C ASP A 185 -16.62 8.89 -20.24
N ASN A 186 -17.41 8.03 -19.58
CA ASN A 186 -17.05 7.37 -18.33
C ASN A 186 -15.90 6.37 -18.54
N ILE A 187 -14.93 6.39 -17.61
CA ILE A 187 -13.87 5.38 -17.56
C ILE A 187 -14.26 4.31 -16.55
N GLU A 188 -14.47 3.09 -17.03
CA GLU A 188 -14.58 1.94 -16.15
C GLU A 188 -13.18 1.52 -15.68
N CYS A 189 -12.90 1.68 -14.40
CA CYS A 189 -11.61 1.36 -13.81
C CYS A 189 -11.34 -0.13 -13.97
N PRO A 190 -10.26 -0.53 -14.67
CA PRO A 190 -9.94 -1.95 -14.81
C PRO A 190 -9.46 -2.53 -13.48
N LEU A 191 -9.58 -3.84 -13.33
CA LEU A 191 -8.90 -4.52 -12.23
C LEU A 191 -7.39 -4.30 -12.37
N VAL A 192 -6.69 -4.01 -11.27
CA VAL A 192 -5.25 -3.70 -11.29
C VAL A 192 -4.43 -4.77 -12.01
N GLN A 193 -4.83 -6.04 -11.91
CA GLN A 193 -4.19 -7.15 -12.61
C GLN A 193 -4.27 -7.04 -14.14
N LYS A 194 -5.41 -6.55 -14.66
CA LYS A 194 -5.63 -6.29 -16.09
C LYS A 194 -5.01 -4.96 -16.52
N ALA A 195 -4.86 -3.99 -15.61
CA ALA A 195 -4.22 -2.72 -15.92
C ALA A 195 -2.77 -2.90 -16.41
N PHE A 196 -2.04 -3.89 -15.88
CA PHE A 196 -0.67 -4.20 -16.29
C PHE A 196 -0.53 -4.67 -17.74
N THR A 197 -1.61 -5.05 -18.41
CA THR A 197 -1.55 -5.48 -19.82
C THR A 197 -1.63 -4.31 -20.80
N ASP A 198 -1.99 -3.10 -20.35
CA ASP A 198 -2.14 -1.93 -21.21
C ASP A 198 -1.61 -0.67 -20.51
N PRO A 199 -0.50 -0.08 -20.98
CA PRO A 199 0.11 1.10 -20.37
C PRO A 199 -0.81 2.31 -20.20
N LYS A 200 -1.89 2.42 -20.99
CA LYS A 200 -2.84 3.54 -20.88
C LYS A 200 -3.62 3.54 -19.55
N TRP A 201 -3.72 2.38 -18.90
CA TRP A 201 -4.40 2.21 -17.62
C TRP A 201 -3.45 2.26 -16.43
N LEU A 202 -2.15 2.45 -16.66
CA LEU A 202 -1.18 2.57 -15.59
C LEU A 202 -0.99 4.06 -15.23
N PRO A 203 -1.48 4.50 -14.06
CA PRO A 203 -1.16 5.83 -13.58
C PRO A 203 0.36 5.94 -13.34
N HIS A 204 0.88 7.16 -13.37
CA HIS A 204 2.25 7.44 -12.97
C HIS A 204 2.48 6.99 -11.53
N ALA A 205 3.67 6.52 -11.18
CA ALA A 205 3.94 6.10 -9.80
C ALA A 205 3.83 7.24 -8.78
N LEU A 206 4.02 8.48 -9.23
CA LEU A 206 3.93 9.71 -8.45
C LEU A 206 3.25 10.81 -9.28
N PRO A 207 2.53 11.75 -8.64
CA PRO A 207 2.10 12.98 -9.30
C PRO A 207 3.29 13.75 -9.86
N ILE A 208 3.18 14.22 -11.10
CA ILE A 208 4.28 14.88 -11.83
C ILE A 208 4.74 16.14 -11.10
N ASP A 209 3.80 16.90 -10.56
CA ASP A 209 3.98 18.16 -9.84
C ASP A 209 4.60 17.99 -8.43
N MET A 210 4.49 16.80 -7.84
CA MET A 210 5.03 16.49 -6.50
C MET A 210 6.29 15.61 -6.55
N ASN A 211 6.68 15.13 -7.72
CA ASN A 211 7.68 14.06 -7.87
C ASN A 211 9.04 14.44 -7.26
N GLU A 212 9.59 15.61 -7.63
CA GLU A 212 10.91 16.06 -7.15
C GLU A 212 10.95 16.22 -5.63
N GLU A 213 9.91 16.84 -5.06
CA GLU A 213 9.84 17.10 -3.63
C GLU A 213 9.66 15.79 -2.83
N LEU A 214 8.83 14.87 -3.33
CA LEU A 214 8.66 13.56 -2.70
C LEU A 214 9.93 12.71 -2.75
N LEU A 215 10.65 12.73 -3.89
CA LEU A 215 11.94 12.04 -4.03
C LEU A 215 13.00 12.57 -3.06
N ARG A 216 12.93 13.86 -2.72
CA ARG A 216 13.83 14.51 -1.77
C ARG A 216 13.48 14.18 -0.31
N LEU A 217 12.19 14.10 0.02
CA LEU A 217 11.71 13.94 1.40
C LEU A 217 11.55 12.49 1.86
N HIS A 218 11.35 11.54 0.93
CA HIS A 218 11.02 10.15 1.26
C HIS A 218 11.93 9.15 0.56
N GLU A 219 12.43 8.16 1.32
CA GLU A 219 13.18 7.04 0.76
C GLU A 219 12.30 6.11 -0.10
N ALA A 220 10.98 6.13 0.11
CA ALA A 220 9.97 5.38 -0.64
C ALA A 220 8.76 6.26 -0.98
N PRO A 221 8.91 7.21 -1.93
CA PRO A 221 7.92 8.26 -2.18
C PRO A 221 6.57 7.72 -2.67
N PHE A 222 6.58 6.66 -3.48
CA PHE A 222 5.35 6.04 -3.97
C PHE A 222 4.52 5.40 -2.85
N VAL A 223 5.19 4.81 -1.83
CA VAL A 223 4.49 4.20 -0.68
C VAL A 223 3.82 5.30 0.12
N TRP A 224 4.55 6.40 0.33
CA TRP A 224 4.01 7.57 1.02
C TRP A 224 2.79 8.13 0.27
N PHE A 225 2.86 8.28 -1.06
CA PHE A 225 1.74 8.80 -1.86
C PHE A 225 0.52 7.86 -1.83
N ALA A 226 0.73 6.55 -2.01
CA ALA A 226 -0.32 5.55 -1.85
C ALA A 226 -0.94 5.58 -0.44
N GLY A 227 -0.13 5.87 0.59
CA GLY A 227 -0.59 6.11 1.96
C GLY A 227 -1.54 7.31 2.08
N GLN A 228 -1.28 8.39 1.35
CA GLN A 228 -2.19 9.55 1.31
C GLN A 228 -3.54 9.20 0.66
N LEU A 229 -3.51 8.44 -0.45
CA LEU A 229 -4.72 7.94 -1.09
C LEU A 229 -5.52 7.01 -0.17
N ALA A 230 -4.83 6.10 0.52
CA ALA A 230 -5.43 5.20 1.50
C ALA A 230 -6.07 5.97 2.66
N ALA A 231 -5.40 6.99 3.19
CA ALA A 231 -5.91 7.83 4.26
C ALA A 231 -7.22 8.56 3.86
N TYR A 232 -7.35 8.98 2.60
CA TYR A 232 -8.59 9.57 2.10
C TYR A 232 -9.73 8.56 1.94
N ILE A 233 -9.44 7.36 1.43
CA ILE A 233 -10.41 6.28 1.29
C ILE A 233 -10.92 5.82 2.66
N LEU A 234 -10.03 5.76 3.66
CA LEU A 234 -10.30 5.24 4.99
C LEU A 234 -10.63 6.34 6.01
N ARG A 235 -11.17 7.48 5.56
CA ARG A 235 -11.68 8.53 6.46
C ARG A 235 -12.85 7.95 7.26
N PRO A 236 -12.72 7.74 8.58
CA PRO A 236 -13.77 7.09 9.34
C PRO A 236 -14.97 8.03 9.53
N LYS A 237 -16.17 7.46 9.54
CA LYS A 237 -17.36 8.14 10.08
C LYS A 237 -17.21 8.37 11.58
N PRO A 238 -17.93 9.35 12.17
CA PRO A 238 -17.81 9.69 13.59
C PRO A 238 -17.95 8.48 14.53
N GLN A 239 -18.84 7.53 14.22
CA GLN A 239 -19.06 6.32 15.03
C GLN A 239 -17.80 5.45 15.09
N LEU A 240 -17.20 5.11 13.94
CA LEU A 240 -15.96 4.32 13.90
C LEU A 240 -14.79 5.10 14.50
N ALA A 241 -14.69 6.40 14.23
CA ALA A 241 -13.63 7.24 14.80
C ALA A 241 -13.66 7.25 16.33
N GLN A 242 -14.85 7.34 16.93
CA GLN A 242 -15.04 7.27 18.37
C GLN A 242 -14.65 5.90 18.92
N LEU A 243 -15.06 4.82 18.25
CA LEU A 243 -14.70 3.45 18.64
C LEU A 243 -13.17 3.27 18.66
N ILE A 244 -12.48 3.69 17.59
CA ILE A 244 -11.02 3.65 17.49
C ILE A 244 -10.38 4.42 18.66
N ASN A 245 -10.84 5.64 18.94
CA ASN A 245 -10.27 6.47 20.01
C ASN A 245 -10.45 5.84 21.40
N VAL A 246 -11.64 5.28 21.69
CA VAL A 246 -11.91 4.58 22.96
C VAL A 246 -11.02 3.34 23.09
N THR A 247 -10.90 2.56 22.02
CA THR A 247 -10.04 1.38 21.98
C THR A 247 -8.56 1.74 22.17
N LEU A 248 -8.06 2.77 21.49
CA LEU A 248 -6.67 3.23 21.65
C LEU A 248 -6.37 3.66 23.09
N LYS A 249 -7.26 4.45 23.72
CA LYS A 249 -7.12 4.85 25.13
C LYS A 249 -7.09 3.65 26.09
N SER A 250 -7.79 2.57 25.76
CA SER A 250 -7.73 1.34 26.56
C SER A 250 -6.33 0.70 26.51
N PHE A 251 -5.62 0.82 25.38
CA PHE A 251 -4.27 0.29 25.19
C PHE A 251 -3.15 1.20 25.69
N GLU A 252 -3.37 2.52 25.72
CA GLU A 252 -2.40 3.53 26.23
C GLU A 252 -1.94 3.26 27.67
N THR A 253 -2.66 2.41 28.41
CA THR A 253 -2.21 1.86 29.69
C THR A 253 -0.94 0.98 29.61
N SER A 254 -0.45 0.67 28.40
CA SER A 254 0.67 -0.26 28.16
C SER A 254 2.06 0.38 27.98
N GLY A 255 2.18 1.72 27.93
CA GLY A 255 3.44 2.46 27.84
C GLY A 255 4.16 2.41 26.47
N ASP A 256 5.11 3.33 26.25
CA ASP A 256 5.97 3.40 25.06
C ASP A 256 7.36 2.76 25.32
N PRO A 257 7.99 2.11 24.34
CA PRO A 257 7.59 2.01 22.92
C PRO A 257 6.71 0.79 22.61
N VAL A 258 5.76 0.96 21.69
CA VAL A 258 4.90 -0.11 21.18
C VAL A 258 5.39 -0.62 19.82
N VAL A 259 5.44 -1.95 19.63
CA VAL A 259 5.77 -2.60 18.35
C VAL A 259 4.57 -3.39 17.85
N GLY A 260 4.06 -3.05 16.66
CA GLY A 260 2.95 -3.77 16.02
C GLY A 260 3.43 -5.03 15.31
N VAL A 261 2.82 -6.18 15.62
CA VAL A 261 3.08 -7.46 14.95
C VAL A 261 1.79 -8.01 14.35
N HIS A 262 1.74 -8.12 13.01
CA HIS A 262 0.61 -8.74 12.30
C HIS A 262 0.97 -10.15 11.83
N ILE A 263 0.39 -11.16 12.48
CA ILE A 263 0.61 -12.57 12.14
C ILE A 263 -0.51 -13.05 11.21
N ARG A 264 -0.25 -13.10 9.91
CA ARG A 264 -1.20 -13.62 8.92
C ARG A 264 -1.06 -15.14 8.79
N ARG A 265 -2.10 -15.90 9.19
CA ARG A 265 -2.16 -17.38 9.05
C ARG A 265 -3.33 -17.81 8.14
N THR A 266 -3.96 -18.95 8.46
CA THR A 266 -5.13 -19.54 7.80
C THR A 266 -4.89 -19.84 6.31
N ASP A 267 -5.76 -19.36 5.42
CA ASP A 267 -5.70 -19.42 3.95
C ASP A 267 -4.41 -18.87 3.29
N LYS A 268 -3.44 -18.41 4.08
CA LYS A 268 -2.12 -17.96 3.61
C LYS A 268 -0.96 -18.86 4.03
N VAL A 269 -1.25 -19.92 4.77
CA VAL A 269 -0.30 -21.00 5.02
C VAL A 269 -0.67 -22.12 4.07
N ASP A 270 0.28 -22.54 3.22
CA ASP A 270 0.10 -23.73 2.39
C ASP A 270 0.05 -24.94 3.32
N VAL A 271 -1.16 -25.41 3.62
CA VAL A 271 -1.32 -26.70 4.30
C VAL A 271 -1.16 -27.75 3.22
N VAL A 272 0.01 -28.39 3.17
CA VAL A 272 0.17 -29.67 2.48
C VAL A 272 -0.91 -30.58 3.06
N ARG A 273 -1.93 -30.89 2.27
CA ARG A 273 -2.88 -31.93 2.62
C ARG A 273 -2.10 -33.24 2.51
N ILE A 274 -1.68 -33.77 3.66
CA ILE A 274 -1.12 -35.12 3.79
C ILE A 274 -2.25 -36.12 3.50
#